data_AF-A0AAV8XSY1-F1
#
_entry.id   AF-A0AAV8XSY1-F1
#
_cell.length_a   1.000
_cell.length_b   1.000
_cell.length_c   1.000
_cell.angle_alpha   90.00
_cell.angle_beta   90.00
_cell.angle_gamma   90.00
#
_symmetry.space_group_name_H-M   'P 1'
#
loop_
_entity.id
_entity.type
_entity.pdbx_description
1 polymer ?
#
loop_
_entity_poly.entity_id
_entity_poly.type
_entity_poly.pdbx_seq_one_letter_code
_entity_poly.pdbx_strand_id
1 'polypeptide(L)'
;MSDLQRQETWSKYAKVYDPIKIGSIDGTDVEPHDKAIERALNSKYVPNRHVKGRPECTIFVSRLSYKTSKDTIKEVFSKYGKLRRFRLVKDIVTGMPKGYAFIEYESESSAEEAYRLANKMNLEGNIIFVDFECERLLKGWKPRRLGGGFAGKKESGQLRFGGRDRSFRKPISLEIKDEEERRERLRRRADSDRRRVPPPPFATTGSDSELATPLEFS
;
A
#
# COMPACT_ATOMS: atom_id res chain seq x y z
N MET A 1 29.72 8.98 -18.08
CA MET A 1 28.88 9.14 -16.86
C MET A 1 28.45 7.74 -16.47
N SER A 2 28.63 7.34 -15.21
CA SER A 2 28.64 5.92 -14.79
C SER A 2 27.27 5.24 -14.79
N ASP A 3 27.24 3.95 -15.12
CA ASP A 3 26.12 2.99 -15.04
C ASP A 3 25.66 2.70 -13.59
N LEU A 4 25.34 3.75 -12.84
CA LEU A 4 24.85 3.72 -11.46
C LEU A 4 23.43 4.29 -11.35
N GLN A 5 22.66 4.26 -12.45
CA GLN A 5 21.20 4.29 -12.37
C GLN A 5 20.72 3.02 -11.67
N ARG A 6 20.60 3.13 -10.35
CA ARG A 6 20.04 2.10 -9.47
C ARG A 6 18.77 1.54 -10.10
N GLN A 7 18.77 0.26 -10.44
CA GLN A 7 17.53 -0.50 -10.54
C GLN A 7 16.92 -0.53 -9.14
N GLU A 8 16.07 0.46 -8.85
CA GLU A 8 15.38 0.56 -7.58
C GLU A 8 14.27 -0.50 -7.55
N THR A 9 14.66 -1.70 -7.10
CA THR A 9 13.80 -2.88 -7.14
C THR A 9 12.51 -2.62 -6.34
N TRP A 10 11.36 -2.77 -7.02
CA TRP A 10 10.06 -2.57 -6.40
C TRP A 10 9.93 -3.42 -5.14
N SER A 11 9.51 -2.79 -4.05
CA SER A 11 9.20 -3.47 -2.80
C SER A 11 7.74 -3.24 -2.41
N LYS A 12 7.11 -4.27 -1.86
CA LYS A 12 5.77 -4.20 -1.28
C LYS A 12 5.68 -3.26 -0.07
N TYR A 13 6.81 -3.00 0.59
CA TYR A 13 6.92 -2.20 1.80
C TYR A 13 7.76 -0.95 1.54
N ALA A 14 7.35 0.19 2.09
CA ALA A 14 8.14 1.42 2.03
C ALA A 14 9.48 1.26 2.78
N LYS A 15 10.53 1.87 2.25
CA LYS A 15 11.83 2.10 2.95
C LYS A 15 11.97 3.55 3.44
N VAL A 16 11.24 4.47 2.84
CA VAL A 16 11.22 5.91 3.15
C VAL A 16 9.76 6.31 3.39
N TYR A 17 9.52 7.14 4.40
CA TYR A 17 8.20 7.66 4.69
C TYR A 17 7.96 8.96 3.90
N ASP A 18 7.11 8.87 2.89
CA ASP A 18 6.61 10.03 2.13
C ASP A 18 5.13 10.24 2.46
N PRO A 19 4.75 11.34 3.16
CA PRO A 19 3.37 11.60 3.54
C PRO A 19 2.37 11.59 2.38
N ILE A 20 2.79 12.02 1.19
CA ILE A 20 1.93 12.15 0.01
C ILE A 20 1.66 10.76 -0.56
N LYS A 21 2.73 10.02 -0.90
CA LYS A 21 2.62 8.66 -1.47
C LYS A 21 1.93 7.67 -0.53
N ILE A 22 2.05 7.86 0.79
CA ILE A 22 1.38 7.05 1.82
C ILE A 22 -0.14 7.31 1.87
N GLY A 23 -0.60 8.50 1.52
CA GLY A 23 -2.03 8.79 1.33
C GLY A 23 -2.57 8.24 0.01
N SER A 24 -1.75 8.26 -1.05
CA SER A 24 -2.13 7.86 -2.40
C SER A 24 -2.61 6.40 -2.50
N ILE A 25 -3.61 6.16 -3.35
CA ILE A 25 -4.18 4.83 -3.61
C ILE A 25 -3.33 4.02 -4.60
N ASP A 26 -2.72 4.70 -5.58
CA ASP A 26 -1.88 4.11 -6.63
C ASP A 26 -0.39 4.47 -6.51
N GLY A 27 -0.05 5.41 -5.62
CA GLY A 27 1.31 5.89 -5.38
C GLY A 27 1.76 7.02 -6.31
N THR A 28 0.86 7.60 -7.10
CA THR A 28 1.18 8.62 -8.12
C THR A 28 0.98 10.08 -7.65
N ASP A 29 0.28 10.30 -6.53
CA ASP A 29 0.04 11.65 -5.99
C ASP A 29 1.35 12.44 -5.83
N VAL A 30 1.35 13.68 -6.33
CA VAL A 30 2.44 14.66 -6.18
C VAL A 30 2.10 15.81 -5.23
N GLU A 31 0.81 15.99 -4.91
CA GLU A 31 0.30 17.09 -4.08
C GLU A 31 -0.46 16.56 -2.83
N PRO A 32 -0.48 17.32 -1.72
CA PRO A 32 -1.17 16.91 -0.50
C PRO A 32 -2.70 17.01 -0.63
N HIS A 33 -3.38 15.88 -0.81
CA HIS A 33 -4.85 15.82 -0.90
C HIS A 33 -5.60 15.98 0.45
N ASP A 34 -4.90 16.03 1.59
CA ASP A 34 -5.53 16.33 2.89
C ASP A 34 -4.68 17.24 3.81
N LYS A 35 -5.35 18.02 4.67
CA LYS A 35 -4.72 18.95 5.64
C LYS A 35 -3.77 18.27 6.63
N ALA A 36 -3.90 16.97 6.85
CA ALA A 36 -2.99 16.22 7.70
C ALA A 36 -1.72 15.76 6.93
N ILE A 37 -1.74 15.63 5.60
CA ILE A 37 -0.54 15.47 4.76
C ILE A 37 0.21 16.80 4.73
N GLU A 38 -0.49 17.92 4.51
CA GLU A 38 0.10 19.27 4.59
C GLU A 38 0.79 19.50 5.96
N ARG A 39 0.07 19.25 7.07
CA ARG A 39 0.66 19.28 8.42
C ARG A 39 1.82 18.29 8.59
N ALA A 40 1.77 17.12 7.95
CA ALA A 40 2.88 16.18 7.96
C ALA A 40 4.08 16.77 7.24
N LEU A 41 3.95 17.30 6.04
CA LEU A 41 5.04 17.94 5.28
C LEU A 41 5.68 19.07 6.09
N ASN A 42 4.88 20.01 6.58
CA ASN A 42 5.32 21.21 7.30
C ASN A 42 5.85 20.96 8.72
N SER A 43 5.66 19.76 9.29
CA SER A 43 6.15 19.43 10.64
C SER A 43 7.55 18.81 10.64
N LYS A 44 8.38 19.22 11.60
CA LYS A 44 9.67 18.57 11.89
C LYS A 44 9.48 17.53 12.99
N TYR A 45 9.83 16.27 12.71
CA TYR A 45 9.89 15.21 13.71
C TYR A 45 11.34 14.78 13.92
N VAL A 46 11.74 14.62 15.18
CA VAL A 46 13.03 14.04 15.57
C VAL A 46 12.73 12.87 16.50
N PRO A 47 13.11 11.63 16.14
CA PRO A 47 12.88 10.46 16.98
C PRO A 47 13.73 10.52 18.26
N ASN A 48 13.30 9.83 19.31
CA ASN A 48 14.02 9.87 20.59
C ASN A 48 15.38 9.13 20.48
N ARG A 49 16.47 9.91 20.47
CA ARG A 49 17.87 9.43 20.41
C ARG A 49 18.25 8.40 21.48
N HIS A 50 17.54 8.36 22.62
CA HIS A 50 17.83 7.43 23.71
C HIS A 50 17.32 5.99 23.46
N VAL A 51 16.52 5.76 22.42
CA VAL A 51 16.00 4.42 22.08
C VAL A 51 17.08 3.58 21.39
N LYS A 52 17.98 3.01 22.20
CA LYS A 52 18.99 2.03 21.78
C LYS A 52 18.35 0.72 21.34
N GLY A 53 18.86 0.05 20.31
CA GLY A 53 18.41 -1.31 19.95
C GLY A 53 18.29 -1.53 18.45
N ARG A 54 17.95 -2.76 18.03
CA ARG A 54 17.75 -3.11 16.61
C ARG A 54 16.28 -2.86 16.23
N PRO A 55 15.98 -1.95 15.31
CA PRO A 55 14.60 -1.65 14.95
C PRO A 55 13.96 -2.78 14.12
N GLU A 56 14.77 -3.62 13.46
CA GLU A 56 14.28 -4.82 12.75
C GLU A 56 13.74 -5.87 13.75
N CYS A 57 14.38 -6.01 14.91
CA CYS A 57 13.94 -6.89 15.99
C CYS A 57 12.83 -6.28 16.87
N THR A 58 12.34 -5.08 16.57
CA THR A 58 11.38 -4.36 17.43
C THR A 58 9.99 -4.30 16.78
N ILE A 59 9.00 -4.90 17.45
CA ILE A 59 7.58 -4.81 17.09
C ILE A 59 6.87 -3.70 17.89
N PHE A 60 5.88 -3.11 17.24
CA PHE A 60 4.90 -2.19 17.79
C PHE A 60 3.57 -2.94 17.96
N VAL A 61 3.06 -2.98 19.19
CA VAL A 61 1.78 -3.59 19.54
C VAL A 61 0.82 -2.49 19.98
N SER A 62 -0.38 -2.44 19.42
CA SER A 62 -1.38 -1.40 19.72
C SER A 62 -2.81 -1.95 19.77
N ARG A 63 -3.76 -1.10 20.18
CA ARG A 63 -5.14 -1.48 20.53
C ARG A 63 -5.23 -2.44 21.72
N LEU A 64 -4.19 -2.44 22.57
CA LEU A 64 -4.22 -3.12 23.86
C LEU A 64 -5.34 -2.53 24.74
N SER A 65 -5.96 -3.36 25.59
CA SER A 65 -6.93 -2.83 26.56
C SER A 65 -6.20 -1.94 27.57
N TYR A 66 -6.89 -0.91 28.05
CA TYR A 66 -6.37 -0.06 29.13
C TYR A 66 -6.23 -0.82 30.46
N LYS A 67 -6.87 -1.99 30.57
CA LYS A 67 -6.76 -2.91 31.70
C LYS A 67 -5.59 -3.90 31.56
N THR A 68 -5.03 -4.09 30.36
CA THR A 68 -4.02 -5.13 30.11
C THR A 68 -2.75 -4.86 30.88
N SER A 69 -2.34 -5.82 31.71
CA SER A 69 -1.13 -5.71 32.51
C SER A 69 0.14 -5.82 31.64
N LYS A 70 1.24 -5.23 32.13
CA LYS A 70 2.57 -5.38 31.51
C LYS A 70 2.98 -6.85 31.40
N ASP A 71 2.65 -7.65 32.39
CA ASP A 71 3.14 -9.02 32.50
C ASP A 71 2.28 -10.00 31.69
N THR A 72 0.98 -9.76 31.56
CA THR A 72 0.10 -10.43 30.58
C THR A 72 0.61 -10.26 29.15
N ILE A 73 1.00 -9.03 28.75
CA ILE A 73 1.55 -8.78 27.41
C ILE A 73 2.88 -9.52 27.24
N LYS A 74 3.78 -9.46 28.23
CA LYS A 74 5.04 -10.20 28.17
C LYS A 74 4.81 -11.70 28.04
N GLU A 75 3.92 -12.29 28.83
CA GLU A 75 3.64 -13.73 28.83
C GLU A 75 3.18 -14.19 27.44
N VAL A 76 2.22 -13.46 26.85
CA VAL A 76 1.71 -13.73 25.50
C VAL A 76 2.82 -13.61 24.45
N PHE A 77 3.61 -12.53 24.48
CA PHE A 77 4.63 -12.27 23.46
C PHE A 77 5.95 -13.05 23.66
N SER A 78 6.21 -13.62 24.84
CA SER A 78 7.37 -14.48 25.10
C SER A 78 7.27 -15.83 24.38
N LYS A 79 6.06 -16.23 23.97
CA LYS A 79 5.80 -17.48 23.23
C LYS A 79 6.47 -17.52 21.85
N TYR A 80 6.72 -16.35 21.25
CA TYR A 80 7.36 -16.21 19.93
C TYR A 80 8.89 -16.07 20.01
N GLY A 81 9.45 -15.96 21.22
CA GLY A 81 10.90 -15.84 21.42
C GLY A 81 11.30 -14.97 22.60
N LYS A 82 12.60 -14.95 22.88
CA LYS A 82 13.18 -14.25 24.04
C LYS A 82 13.10 -12.73 23.88
N LEU A 83 12.47 -12.08 24.84
CA LEU A 83 12.29 -10.63 24.89
C LEU A 83 13.56 -9.96 25.43
N ARG A 84 14.20 -9.12 24.62
CA ARG A 84 15.36 -8.31 25.01
C ARG A 84 14.96 -7.04 25.74
N ARG A 85 13.89 -6.38 25.30
CA ARG A 85 13.36 -5.18 25.94
C ARG A 85 11.85 -5.08 25.76
N PHE A 86 11.17 -4.59 26.80
CA PHE A 86 9.74 -4.34 26.80
C PHE A 86 9.44 -2.93 27.31
N ARG A 87 8.63 -2.17 26.56
CA ARG A 87 8.19 -0.82 26.93
C ARG A 87 6.69 -0.63 26.65
N LEU A 88 5.86 -0.82 27.67
CA LEU A 88 4.48 -0.34 27.66
C LEU A 88 4.48 1.19 27.73
N VAL A 89 3.81 1.87 26.81
CA VAL A 89 3.76 3.33 26.80
C VAL A 89 2.60 3.81 27.65
N LYS A 90 2.92 4.68 28.60
CA LYS A 90 1.99 5.34 29.52
C LYS A 90 1.90 6.83 29.22
N ASP A 91 0.84 7.48 29.67
CA ASP A 91 0.80 8.92 29.78
C ASP A 91 1.76 9.40 30.87
N ILE A 92 2.38 10.56 30.65
CA ILE A 92 3.37 11.14 31.55
C ILE A 92 2.66 11.85 32.72
N VAL A 93 1.45 12.39 32.49
CA VAL A 93 0.68 13.13 33.50
C VAL A 93 -0.18 12.18 34.31
N THR A 94 -0.95 11.30 33.66
CA THR A 94 -1.91 10.42 34.37
C THR A 94 -1.35 9.06 34.75
N GLY A 95 -0.17 8.67 34.26
CA GLY A 95 0.41 7.33 34.47
C GLY A 95 -0.34 6.16 33.81
N MET A 96 -1.49 6.43 33.19
CA MET A 96 -2.36 5.42 32.56
C MET A 96 -1.73 4.88 31.26
N PRO A 97 -1.92 3.60 30.92
CA PRO A 97 -1.43 3.05 29.66
C PRO A 97 -2.10 3.72 28.45
N LYS A 98 -1.35 3.98 27.37
CA LYS A 98 -1.89 4.54 26.12
C LYS A 98 -2.46 3.50 25.15
N GLY A 99 -2.59 2.24 25.57
CA GLY A 99 -3.06 1.13 24.72
C GLY A 99 -2.05 0.67 23.65
N TYR A 100 -0.75 0.98 23.81
CA TYR A 100 0.32 0.48 22.94
C TYR A 100 1.65 0.25 23.67
N ALA A 101 2.45 -0.68 23.13
CA ALA A 101 3.73 -1.10 23.65
C ALA A 101 4.75 -1.33 22.51
N PHE A 102 6.04 -1.27 22.86
CA PHE A 102 7.14 -1.71 22.01
C PHE A 102 7.82 -2.91 22.65
N ILE A 103 8.09 -3.94 21.84
CA ILE A 103 8.70 -5.19 22.27
C ILE A 103 9.87 -5.47 21.33
N GLU A 104 11.07 -5.56 21.89
CA GLU A 104 12.29 -5.90 21.17
C GLU A 104 12.68 -7.34 21.50
N TYR A 105 12.82 -8.17 20.47
CA TYR A 105 13.31 -9.55 20.57
C TYR A 105 14.84 -9.61 20.46
N GLU A 106 15.42 -10.73 20.89
CA GLU A 106 16.84 -11.01 20.61
C GLU A 106 17.09 -11.35 19.14
N SER A 107 16.14 -12.04 18.48
CA SER A 107 16.19 -12.39 17.06
C SER A 107 15.15 -11.64 16.22
N GLU A 108 15.50 -11.34 14.98
CA GLU A 108 14.62 -10.79 13.96
C GLU A 108 13.54 -11.80 13.53
N SER A 109 13.88 -13.11 13.50
CA SER A 109 12.92 -14.18 13.20
C SER A 109 11.74 -14.22 14.18
N SER A 110 12.00 -14.02 15.48
CA SER A 110 10.96 -13.94 16.51
C SER A 110 10.07 -12.71 16.35
N ALA A 111 10.62 -11.58 15.89
CA ALA A 111 9.84 -10.38 15.59
C ALA A 111 8.92 -10.61 14.37
N GLU A 112 9.40 -11.29 13.33
CA GLU A 112 8.56 -11.71 12.19
C GLU A 112 7.47 -12.70 12.57
N GLU A 113 7.80 -13.70 13.41
CA GLU A 113 6.85 -14.71 13.85
C GLU A 113 5.75 -14.09 14.72
N ALA A 114 6.13 -13.24 15.69
CA ALA A 114 5.17 -12.46 16.47
C ALA A 114 4.30 -11.56 15.58
N TYR A 115 4.87 -10.91 14.56
CA TYR A 115 4.08 -10.14 13.59
C TYR A 115 3.11 -11.03 12.79
N ARG A 116 3.56 -12.20 12.32
CA ARG A 116 2.74 -13.12 11.52
C ARG A 116 1.60 -13.76 12.31
N LEU A 117 1.83 -14.12 13.56
CA LEU A 117 0.89 -14.91 14.37
C LEU A 117 0.06 -14.09 15.37
N ALA A 118 0.60 -12.98 15.93
CA ALA A 118 -0.11 -12.20 16.95
C ALA A 118 -0.91 -11.02 16.38
N ASN A 119 -0.69 -10.62 15.12
CA ASN A 119 -1.46 -9.53 14.52
C ASN A 119 -2.94 -9.93 14.35
N LYS A 120 -3.86 -9.08 14.82
CA LYS A 120 -5.31 -9.32 14.85
C LYS A 120 -5.77 -10.43 15.81
N MET A 121 -4.90 -10.90 16.71
CA MET A 121 -5.30 -11.75 17.84
C MET A 121 -6.24 -11.00 18.79
N ASN A 122 -7.16 -11.71 19.44
CA ASN A 122 -7.98 -11.17 20.53
C ASN A 122 -7.21 -11.28 21.85
N LEU A 123 -7.00 -10.16 22.54
CA LEU A 123 -6.41 -10.08 23.87
C LEU A 123 -7.35 -9.27 24.78
N GLU A 124 -7.87 -9.90 25.83
CA GLU A 124 -8.79 -9.30 26.81
C GLU A 124 -10.02 -8.59 26.18
N GLY A 125 -10.54 -9.13 25.07
CA GLY A 125 -11.69 -8.59 24.34
C GLY A 125 -11.32 -7.59 23.23
N ASN A 126 -10.05 -7.21 23.11
CA ASN A 126 -9.58 -6.29 22.07
C ASN A 126 -8.81 -7.03 20.96
N ILE A 127 -9.14 -6.72 19.71
CA ILE A 127 -8.36 -7.15 18.54
C ILE A 127 -7.09 -6.29 18.45
N ILE A 128 -5.95 -6.86 18.85
CA ILE A 128 -4.67 -6.17 18.87
C ILE A 128 -4.12 -5.99 17.45
N PHE A 129 -3.33 -4.94 17.25
CA PHE A 129 -2.64 -4.67 16.00
C PHE A 129 -1.13 -4.74 16.23
N VAL A 130 -0.45 -5.59 15.46
CA VAL A 130 1.01 -5.79 15.52
C VAL A 130 1.63 -5.41 14.18
N ASP A 131 2.63 -4.54 14.20
CA ASP A 131 3.46 -4.17 13.06
C ASP A 131 4.91 -3.95 13.54
N PHE A 132 5.84 -3.65 12.65
CA PHE A 132 7.23 -3.34 13.00
C PHE A 132 7.39 -1.86 13.42
N GLU A 133 8.47 -1.56 14.15
CA GLU A 133 8.75 -0.21 14.63
C GLU A 133 9.07 0.78 13.47
N CYS A 134 8.05 1.50 13.03
CA CYS A 134 8.17 2.43 11.91
C CYS A 134 9.06 3.65 12.20
N GLU A 135 9.15 4.11 13.45
CA GLU A 135 9.87 5.34 13.84
C GLU A 135 11.37 5.29 13.52
N ARG A 136 11.99 4.12 13.71
CA ARG A 136 13.42 3.91 13.47
C ARG A 136 13.71 3.18 12.15
N LEU A 137 12.78 2.38 11.62
CA LEU A 137 12.93 1.71 10.32
C LEU A 137 12.75 2.65 9.12
N LEU A 138 11.83 3.61 9.19
CA LEU A 138 11.42 4.40 8.03
C LEU A 138 11.98 5.81 8.09
N LYS A 139 12.93 6.12 7.20
CA LYS A 139 13.51 7.45 7.09
C LYS A 139 12.41 8.49 6.81
N GLY A 140 12.34 9.53 7.64
CA GLY A 140 11.35 10.60 7.52
C GLY A 140 9.99 10.31 8.17
N TRP A 141 9.84 9.19 8.91
CA TRP A 141 8.57 8.85 9.56
C TRP A 141 8.07 9.95 10.49
N LYS A 142 6.76 10.23 10.41
CA LYS A 142 6.09 11.21 11.27
C LYS A 142 4.92 10.55 12.00
N PRO A 143 4.73 10.75 13.31
CA PRO A 143 3.62 10.17 14.07
C PRO A 143 2.28 10.81 13.70
N ARG A 144 1.17 10.11 13.98
CA ARG A 144 -0.20 10.55 13.66
C ARG A 144 -0.57 11.94 14.21
N ARG A 145 -0.04 12.32 15.38
CA ARG A 145 -0.24 13.66 15.98
C ARG A 145 0.27 14.82 15.10
N LEU A 146 1.25 14.56 14.25
CA LEU A 146 1.77 15.49 13.25
C LEU A 146 1.12 15.31 11.87
N GLY A 147 0.01 14.56 11.77
CA GLY A 147 -0.69 14.26 10.52
C GLY A 147 -0.12 13.10 9.69
N GLY A 148 1.04 12.55 10.09
CA GLY A 148 1.59 11.32 9.53
C GLY A 148 0.90 10.06 10.07
N GLY A 149 1.71 9.04 10.37
CA GLY A 149 1.27 7.71 10.79
C GLY A 149 0.87 6.81 9.62
N PHE A 150 0.48 5.58 9.97
CA PHE A 150 -0.14 4.60 9.08
C PHE A 150 -1.53 4.28 9.59
N ALA A 151 -2.45 4.01 8.65
CA ALA A 151 -3.86 3.76 8.88
C ALA A 151 -4.63 4.89 9.59
N GLY A 152 -5.84 5.12 9.09
CA GLY A 152 -6.90 5.79 9.82
C GLY A 152 -8.22 5.07 9.56
N LYS A 153 -9.20 5.31 10.44
CA LYS A 153 -10.57 4.86 10.18
C LYS A 153 -11.14 5.70 9.03
N LYS A 154 -12.00 5.10 8.19
CA LYS A 154 -12.79 5.85 7.19
C LYS A 154 -13.54 7.01 7.85
N GLU A 155 -14.16 6.74 9.00
CA GLU A 155 -14.83 7.71 9.89
C GLU A 155 -13.96 8.92 10.28
N SER A 156 -12.64 8.77 10.37
CA SER A 156 -11.74 9.82 10.84
C SER A 156 -11.28 10.80 9.77
N GLY A 157 -11.81 10.70 8.54
CA GLY A 157 -11.43 11.53 7.38
C GLY A 157 -9.98 11.34 6.89
N GLN A 158 -9.17 10.61 7.64
CA GLN A 158 -7.72 10.46 7.45
C GLN A 158 -7.41 9.08 6.87
N LEU A 159 -7.63 8.88 5.58
CA LEU A 159 -7.23 7.65 4.90
C LEU A 159 -5.71 7.69 4.65
N ARG A 160 -4.99 6.77 5.31
CA ARG A 160 -3.56 6.54 5.14
C ARG A 160 -3.37 5.08 4.74
N PHE A 161 -2.90 4.84 3.52
CA PHE A 161 -2.48 3.53 3.05
C PHE A 161 -1.01 3.29 3.44
N GLY A 162 -0.32 2.31 2.85
CA GLY A 162 1.15 2.19 2.95
C GLY A 162 1.75 1.56 4.21
N GLY A 163 0.96 1.19 5.22
CA GLY A 163 1.40 0.30 6.32
C GLY A 163 1.38 -1.17 5.89
N ARG A 164 1.97 -2.11 6.66
CA ARG A 164 2.02 -3.53 6.21
C ARG A 164 0.62 -4.14 5.99
N ASP A 165 -0.34 -3.80 6.86
CA ASP A 165 -1.76 -4.20 6.77
C ASP A 165 -2.51 -3.64 5.54
N ARG A 166 -2.00 -2.55 4.94
CA ARG A 166 -2.52 -1.95 3.70
C ARG A 166 -1.35 -1.60 2.78
N SER A 167 -0.60 -2.63 2.42
CA SER A 167 0.59 -2.53 1.56
C SER A 167 0.27 -1.82 0.24
N PHE A 168 1.26 -1.14 -0.33
CA PHE A 168 1.13 -0.50 -1.64
C PHE A 168 0.82 -1.53 -2.74
N ARG A 169 0.02 -1.10 -3.72
CA ARG A 169 -0.09 -1.80 -4.99
C ARG A 169 1.21 -1.58 -5.78
N LYS A 170 1.52 -2.48 -6.71
CA LYS A 170 2.53 -2.18 -7.74
C LYS A 170 2.07 -0.95 -8.51
N PRO A 171 2.95 0.04 -8.78
CA PRO A 171 2.64 1.10 -9.73
C PRO A 171 2.15 0.49 -11.04
N ILE A 172 1.13 1.10 -11.64
CA ILE A 172 0.62 0.65 -12.93
C ILE A 172 1.70 0.98 -13.97
N SER A 173 2.40 -0.04 -14.48
CA SER A 173 3.34 0.14 -15.58
C SER A 173 2.54 0.43 -16.86
N LEU A 174 2.43 1.72 -17.20
CA LEU A 174 1.80 2.18 -18.43
C LEU A 174 2.65 1.76 -19.65
N GLU A 175 3.98 1.80 -19.53
CA GLU A 175 4.94 1.42 -20.57
C GLU A 175 4.72 0.01 -21.14
N ILE A 176 4.47 -0.98 -20.29
CA ILE A 176 4.28 -2.37 -20.72
C ILE A 176 2.90 -2.56 -21.37
N LYS A 177 1.86 -1.93 -20.81
CA LYS A 177 0.50 -2.01 -21.36
C LYS A 177 0.40 -1.35 -22.73
N ASP A 178 0.94 -0.15 -22.88
CA ASP A 178 0.93 0.55 -24.15
C ASP A 178 1.70 -0.22 -25.22
N GLU A 179 2.86 -0.81 -24.91
CA GLU A 179 3.63 -1.57 -25.88
C GLU A 179 2.96 -2.91 -26.27
N GLU A 180 2.36 -3.65 -25.32
CA GLU A 180 1.64 -4.90 -25.62
C GLU A 180 0.31 -4.64 -26.34
N GLU A 181 -0.47 -3.66 -25.90
CA GLU A 181 -1.74 -3.28 -26.54
C GLU A 181 -1.49 -2.64 -27.92
N ARG A 182 -0.43 -1.84 -28.08
CA ARG A 182 0.02 -1.33 -29.40
C ARG A 182 0.44 -2.47 -30.30
N ARG A 183 1.21 -3.46 -29.82
CA ARG A 183 1.56 -4.66 -30.60
C ARG A 183 0.32 -5.45 -31.00
N GLU A 184 -0.66 -5.58 -30.11
CA GLU A 184 -1.92 -6.26 -30.43
C GLU A 184 -2.75 -5.46 -31.46
N ARG A 185 -2.91 -4.14 -31.28
CA ARG A 185 -3.56 -3.24 -32.25
C ARG A 185 -2.87 -3.30 -33.62
N LEU A 186 -1.53 -3.32 -33.66
CA LEU A 186 -0.75 -3.49 -34.89
C LEU A 186 -0.96 -4.87 -35.54
N ARG A 187 -0.99 -5.95 -34.75
CA ARG A 187 -1.31 -7.31 -35.23
C ARG A 187 -2.72 -7.37 -35.82
N ARG A 188 -3.73 -6.87 -35.11
CA ARG A 188 -5.13 -6.81 -35.56
C ARG A 188 -5.28 -5.98 -36.84
N ARG A 189 -4.56 -4.85 -36.96
CA ARG A 189 -4.55 -4.02 -38.18
C ARG A 189 -3.90 -4.74 -39.35
N ALA A 190 -2.74 -5.36 -39.15
CA ALA A 190 -2.06 -6.13 -40.19
C ALA A 190 -2.87 -7.35 -40.67
N ASP A 191 -3.58 -8.04 -39.77
CA ASP A 191 -4.52 -9.11 -40.11
C ASP A 191 -5.75 -8.58 -40.87
N SER A 192 -6.32 -7.44 -40.45
CA SER A 192 -7.41 -6.78 -41.18
C SER A 192 -7.00 -6.39 -42.61
N ASP A 193 -5.78 -5.87 -42.82
CA ASP A 193 -5.32 -5.48 -44.15
C ASP A 193 -4.96 -6.70 -45.02
N ARG A 194 -4.49 -7.81 -44.44
CA ARG A 194 -4.34 -9.11 -45.16
C ARG A 194 -5.67 -9.70 -45.63
N ARG A 195 -6.77 -9.41 -44.92
CA ARG A 195 -8.12 -9.87 -45.26
C ARG A 195 -8.86 -8.94 -46.23
N ARG A 196 -8.30 -7.77 -46.56
CA ARG A 196 -8.83 -6.89 -47.62
C ARG A 196 -8.53 -7.51 -48.99
N VAL A 197 -9.43 -8.35 -49.48
CA VAL A 197 -9.49 -8.69 -50.90
C VAL A 197 -9.82 -7.39 -51.66
N PRO A 198 -9.04 -6.98 -52.67
CA PRO A 198 -9.42 -5.85 -53.50
C PRO A 198 -10.75 -6.17 -54.20
N PRO A 199 -11.69 -5.21 -54.33
CA PRO A 199 -12.93 -5.46 -55.03
C PRO A 199 -12.62 -5.90 -56.48
N PRO A 200 -13.30 -6.92 -57.02
CA PRO A 200 -13.08 -7.34 -58.40
C PRO A 200 -13.39 -6.17 -59.35
N PRO A 201 -12.66 -6.03 -60.47
CA PRO A 201 -12.94 -4.99 -61.45
C PRO A 201 -14.37 -5.15 -61.97
N PHE A 202 -15.12 -4.04 -62.01
CA PHE A 202 -16.50 -4.03 -62.47
C PHE A 202 -16.61 -4.56 -63.90
N ALA A 203 -17.31 -5.68 -64.08
CA ALA A 203 -17.66 -6.19 -65.40
C ALA A 203 -18.78 -5.31 -65.99
N THR A 204 -18.46 -4.54 -67.04
CA THR A 204 -19.44 -3.79 -67.81
C THR A 204 -20.15 -4.71 -68.80
N THR A 205 -21.30 -5.26 -68.40
CA THR A 205 -22.26 -5.91 -69.30
C THR A 205 -23.47 -5.00 -69.45
N GLY A 206 -23.64 -4.38 -70.61
CA GLY A 206 -24.80 -3.53 -70.93
C GLY A 206 -25.95 -4.30 -71.58
N SER A 207 -27.06 -3.59 -71.84
CA SER A 207 -28.23 -3.95 -72.70
C SER A 207 -28.98 -5.25 -72.33
N ASP A 208 -30.32 -5.32 -72.37
CA ASP A 208 -31.36 -4.32 -72.66
C ASP A 208 -32.73 -4.79 -72.11
N SER A 209 -33.66 -3.85 -71.90
CA SER A 209 -35.14 -4.02 -71.77
C SER A 209 -35.65 -5.13 -70.79
N GLU A 210 -36.86 -5.72 -70.79
CA GLU A 210 -38.30 -5.31 -70.89
C GLU A 210 -39.02 -5.93 -69.65
N LEU A 211 -40.20 -5.57 -69.12
CA LEU A 211 -41.20 -4.49 -69.30
C LEU A 211 -42.11 -4.38 -68.05
N ALA A 212 -43.01 -3.39 -68.04
CA ALA A 212 -44.37 -3.35 -67.42
C ALA A 212 -44.65 -3.80 -65.95
N THR A 213 -45.04 -2.81 -65.14
CA THR A 213 -45.85 -2.85 -63.89
C THR A 213 -47.37 -2.91 -64.17
N PRO A 214 -48.31 -2.79 -63.19
CA PRO A 214 -48.53 -3.46 -61.87
C PRO A 214 -50.01 -3.96 -61.75
N LEU A 215 -50.62 -3.96 -60.53
CA LEU A 215 -52.06 -4.12 -60.17
C LEU A 215 -52.57 -5.58 -60.00
N GLU A 216 -53.52 -5.94 -59.10
CA GLU A 216 -54.43 -5.21 -58.20
C GLU A 216 -54.74 -6.00 -56.88
N PHE A 217 -55.61 -5.41 -56.04
CA PHE A 217 -56.35 -5.91 -54.86
C PHE A 217 -56.89 -7.36 -54.96
N SER A 218 -57.27 -8.07 -53.87
CA SER A 218 -57.63 -7.67 -52.49
C SER A 218 -57.30 -8.76 -51.45
#